data_AF-A0A512DB32-F1
#
_entry.id   AF-A0A512DB32-F1
#
_cell.length_a   1.000
_cell.length_b   1.000
_cell.length_c   1.000
_cell.angle_alpha   90.00
_cell.angle_beta   90.00
_cell.angle_gamma   90.00
#
_symmetry.space_group_name_H-M   'P 1'
#
loop_
_entity.id
_entity.type
_entity.pdbx_description
1 polymer ?
#
loop_
_entity_poly.entity_id
_entity_poly.type
_entity_poly.pdbx_seq_one_letter_code
_entity_poly.pdbx_strand_id
1 'polypeptide(L)'
;MGVVSGTPELIARLWARFQPLAVQRVGAVGEYVRAGTEGSDAMYEAARQAAHDLVGSLGSYGHPEGSVLAARLEELLGDRPGAMSAAARSEAQTLVASLEQEVGR
;
A
#
# COMPACT_ATOMS: atom_id res chain seq x y z
N MET A 1 33.52 -6.68 23.20
CA MET A 1 32.41 -7.37 22.53
C MET A 1 31.21 -6.43 22.54
N GLY A 2 30.91 -5.79 21.41
CA GLY A 2 29.77 -4.89 21.26
C GLY A 2 29.50 -4.75 19.77
N VAL A 3 28.62 -5.59 19.27
CA VAL A 3 28.30 -5.75 17.85
C VAL A 3 27.72 -4.46 17.26
N VAL A 4 28.13 -4.19 16.03
CA VAL A 4 27.60 -3.14 15.16
C VAL A 4 26.14 -3.49 14.86
N SER A 5 25.20 -2.77 15.48
CA SER A 5 23.76 -2.83 15.18
C SER A 5 23.28 -1.41 14.97
N GLY A 6 23.41 -0.93 13.73
CA GLY A 6 23.04 0.44 13.36
C GLY A 6 21.99 0.54 12.26
N THR A 7 21.79 -0.54 11.49
CA THR A 7 20.91 -0.52 10.30
C THR A 7 19.48 -0.94 10.64
N PRO A 8 19.22 -2.05 11.35
CA PRO A 8 17.85 -2.46 11.69
C PRO A 8 17.13 -1.46 12.60
N GLU A 9 17.82 -0.92 13.61
CA GLU A 9 17.26 0.05 14.54
C GLU A 9 16.97 1.40 13.87
N LEU A 10 17.80 1.79 12.89
CA LEU A 10 17.56 2.98 12.09
C LEU A 10 16.33 2.80 11.19
N ILE A 11 16.22 1.64 10.52
CA ILE A 11 15.07 1.32 9.68
C ILE A 11 13.79 1.34 10.50
N ALA A 12 13.76 0.73 11.69
CA ALA A 12 12.60 0.74 12.57
C ALA A 12 12.18 2.16 13.00
N ARG A 13 13.15 3.04 13.29
CA ARG A 13 12.86 4.45 13.62
C ARG A 13 12.32 5.25 12.43
N LEU A 14 12.85 5.00 11.23
CA LEU A 14 12.34 5.62 10.01
C LEU A 14 10.93 5.12 9.69
N TRP A 15 10.69 3.82 9.86
CA TRP A 15 9.37 3.22 9.73
C TRP A 15 8.37 3.89 10.69
N ALA A 16 8.68 4.01 11.98
CA ALA A 16 7.76 4.64 12.94
C ALA A 16 7.33 6.07 12.55
N ARG A 17 8.19 6.81 11.83
CA ARG A 17 7.86 8.15 11.32
C ARG A 17 7.05 8.09 10.02
N PHE A 18 7.24 7.06 9.21
CA PHE A 18 6.61 6.89 7.91
C PHE A 18 5.29 6.11 7.98
N GLN A 19 5.11 5.26 8.98
CA GLN A 19 3.95 4.38 9.16
C GLN A 19 2.62 5.14 9.10
N PRO A 20 2.44 6.34 9.70
CA PRO A 20 1.20 7.10 9.54
C PRO A 20 0.89 7.51 8.10
N LEU A 21 1.92 7.74 7.28
CA LEU A 21 1.76 8.04 5.85
C LEU A 21 1.44 6.76 5.06
N ALA A 22 2.06 5.63 5.41
CA ALA A 22 1.71 4.34 4.82
C ALA A 22 0.24 4.00 5.08
N VAL A 23 -0.24 4.13 6.33
CA VAL A 23 -1.65 3.92 6.69
C VAL A 23 -2.59 4.82 5.85
N GLN A 24 -2.27 6.10 5.71
CA GLN A 24 -3.06 7.03 4.88
C GLN A 24 -3.12 6.59 3.40
N ARG A 25 -1.99 6.15 2.86
CA ARG A 25 -1.92 5.64 1.47
C ARG A 25 -2.74 4.38 1.27
N VAL A 26 -2.67 3.44 2.21
CA VAL A 26 -3.52 2.23 2.18
C VAL A 26 -4.99 2.63 2.23
N GLY A 27 -5.35 3.61 3.07
CA GLY A 27 -6.69 4.17 3.12
C GLY A 27 -7.17 4.73 1.78
N ALA A 28 -6.34 5.53 1.08
CA ALA A 28 -6.68 6.08 -0.23
C ALA A 28 -6.94 4.98 -1.28
N VAL A 29 -6.13 3.91 -1.27
CA VAL A 29 -6.37 2.73 -2.13
C VAL A 29 -7.69 2.06 -1.76
N GLY A 30 -7.94 1.85 -0.47
CA GLY A 30 -9.17 1.26 0.03
C GLY A 30 -10.43 2.05 -0.33
N GLU A 31 -10.37 3.38 -0.25
CA GLU A 31 -11.47 4.27 -0.62
C GLU A 31 -11.87 4.12 -2.09
N TYR A 32 -10.89 4.13 -3.01
CA TYR A 32 -11.16 3.91 -4.43
C TYR A 32 -11.70 2.51 -4.72
N VAL A 33 -11.10 1.47 -4.11
CA VAL A 33 -11.54 0.08 -4.25
C VAL A 33 -12.99 -0.10 -3.76
N ARG A 34 -13.37 0.56 -2.67
CA ARG A 34 -14.75 0.57 -2.15
C ARG A 34 -15.73 1.34 -3.05
N ALA A 35 -15.31 2.50 -3.55
CA ALA A 35 -16.15 3.34 -4.42
C ALA A 35 -16.49 2.63 -5.74
N GLY A 36 -15.60 1.76 -6.24
CA GLY A 36 -15.87 0.94 -7.41
C GLY A 36 -16.19 1.80 -8.65
N THR A 37 -17.37 1.61 -9.23
CA THR A 37 -17.81 2.39 -10.42
C THR A 37 -18.19 3.83 -10.10
N GLU A 38 -18.34 4.18 -8.82
CA GLU A 38 -18.59 5.56 -8.37
C GLU A 38 -17.28 6.31 -8.06
N GLY A 39 -16.13 5.64 -8.16
CA GLY A 39 -14.83 6.27 -7.96
C GLY A 39 -14.55 7.33 -9.03
N SER A 40 -14.12 8.51 -8.59
CA SER A 40 -13.70 9.59 -9.51
C SER A 40 -12.29 9.34 -10.05
N ASP A 41 -11.96 9.98 -11.17
CA ASP A 41 -10.59 9.97 -11.72
C ASP A 41 -9.57 10.47 -10.69
N ALA A 42 -9.93 11.46 -9.86
CA ALA A 42 -9.06 11.95 -8.79
C ALA A 42 -8.79 10.88 -7.72
N MET A 43 -9.80 10.06 -7.37
CA MET A 43 -9.62 8.92 -6.45
C MET A 43 -8.75 7.83 -7.08
N TYR A 44 -8.93 7.57 -8.37
CA TYR A 44 -8.10 6.63 -9.12
C TYR A 44 -6.63 7.06 -9.11
N GLU A 45 -6.33 8.31 -9.48
CA GLU A 45 -4.95 8.82 -9.49
C GLU A 45 -4.32 8.79 -8.10
N ALA A 46 -5.08 9.19 -7.06
CA ALA A 46 -4.62 9.11 -5.69
C ALA A 46 -4.33 7.67 -5.26
N ALA A 47 -5.21 6.71 -5.57
CA ALA A 47 -5.01 5.30 -5.26
C ALA A 47 -3.82 4.72 -6.02
N ARG A 48 -3.65 5.05 -7.30
CA ARG A 48 -2.53 4.58 -8.13
C ARG A 48 -1.20 5.07 -7.57
N GLN A 49 -1.08 6.38 -7.31
CA GLN A 49 0.15 6.95 -6.73
C GLN A 49 0.42 6.38 -5.34
N ALA A 50 -0.62 6.21 -4.51
CA ALA A 50 -0.48 5.60 -3.19
C ALA A 50 0.04 4.16 -3.27
N ALA A 51 -0.51 3.33 -4.17
CA ALA A 51 -0.05 1.96 -4.37
C ALA A 51 1.42 1.92 -4.84
N HIS A 52 1.78 2.73 -5.83
CA HIS A 52 3.15 2.86 -6.32
C HIS A 52 4.14 3.25 -5.21
N ASP A 53 3.80 4.27 -4.42
CA ASP A 53 4.62 4.73 -3.31
C ASP A 53 4.77 3.65 -2.22
N LEU A 54 3.71 2.88 -1.96
CA LEU A 54 3.73 1.77 -1.00
C LEU A 54 4.68 0.66 -1.45
N VAL A 55 4.72 0.31 -2.74
CA VAL A 55 5.69 -0.67 -3.28
C VAL A 55 7.12 -0.25 -2.96
N GLY A 56 7.50 0.97 -3.31
CA GLY A 56 8.87 1.45 -3.11
C GLY A 56 9.25 1.61 -1.63
N SER A 57 8.33 2.17 -0.83
CA SER A 57 8.60 2.50 0.57
C SER A 57 8.60 1.28 1.48
N LEU A 58 7.64 0.36 1.35
CA LEU A 58 7.54 -0.82 2.22
C LEU A 58 8.76 -1.73 2.07
N GLY A 59 9.24 -1.94 0.83
CA GLY A 59 10.47 -2.67 0.59
C GLY A 59 11.69 -2.01 1.24
N SER A 60 11.77 -0.68 1.17
CA SER A 60 12.88 0.10 1.76
C SER A 60 12.87 0.11 3.29
N TYR A 61 11.70 0.00 3.91
CA TYR A 61 11.54 -0.04 5.37
C TYR A 61 11.51 -1.44 5.97
N GLY A 62 11.81 -2.48 5.18
CA GLY A 62 11.90 -3.85 5.69
C GLY A 62 10.56 -4.58 5.83
N HIS A 63 9.54 -4.17 5.07
CA HIS A 63 8.23 -4.82 4.96
C HIS A 63 8.06 -5.47 3.57
N PRO A 64 8.78 -6.56 3.28
CA PRO A 64 8.73 -7.19 1.95
C PRO A 64 7.36 -7.78 1.63
N GLU A 65 6.64 -8.35 2.61
CA GLU A 65 5.28 -8.83 2.39
C GLU A 65 4.34 -7.68 2.00
N GLY A 66 4.41 -6.56 2.73
CA GLY A 66 3.64 -5.35 2.44
C GLY A 66 3.93 -4.80 1.03
N SER A 67 5.20 -4.82 0.61
CA SER A 67 5.60 -4.42 -0.74
C SER A 67 4.97 -5.29 -1.83
N VAL A 68 4.88 -6.61 -1.61
CA VAL A 68 4.26 -7.56 -2.56
C VAL A 68 2.76 -7.33 -2.65
N LEU A 69 2.09 -7.13 -1.51
CA LEU A 69 0.66 -6.81 -1.47
C LEU A 69 0.35 -5.49 -2.20
N ALA A 70 1.17 -4.45 -1.98
CA ALA A 70 1.04 -3.17 -2.65
C ALA A 70 1.26 -3.27 -4.16
N ALA A 71 2.22 -4.09 -4.61
CA ALA A 71 2.49 -4.27 -6.04
C ALA A 71 1.31 -4.95 -6.73
N ARG A 72 0.72 -5.95 -6.07
CA ARG A 72 -0.49 -6.60 -6.58
C ARG A 72 -1.67 -5.63 -6.66
N LEU A 73 -1.82 -4.74 -5.68
CA LEU A 73 -2.83 -3.68 -5.73
C LEU A 73 -2.60 -2.72 -6.90
N GLU A 74 -1.36 -2.28 -7.12
CA GLU A 74 -0.98 -1.43 -8.25
C GLU A 74 -1.35 -2.08 -9.60
N GLU A 75 -1.07 -3.37 -9.76
CA GLU A 75 -1.47 -4.15 -10.95
C GLU A 75 -3.00 -4.20 -11.15
N LEU A 76 -3.76 -4.43 -10.08
CA LEU A 76 -5.23 -4.54 -10.14
C LEU A 76 -5.90 -3.19 -10.41
N LEU A 77 -5.31 -2.08 -9.96
CA LEU A 77 -5.75 -0.73 -10.30
C LEU A 77 -5.59 -0.48 -11.81
N GLY A 78 -4.52 -1.02 -12.40
CA GLY A 78 -4.25 -0.96 -13.84
C GLY A 78 -4.05 0.46 -14.35
N ASP A 79 -4.09 0.62 -15.68
CA ASP A 79 -3.73 1.88 -16.37
C ASP A 79 -4.86 2.85 -16.67
N ARG A 80 -6.09 2.50 -16.31
CA ARG A 80 -7.25 3.35 -16.56
C ARG A 80 -8.25 3.26 -15.41
N PRO A 81 -8.92 4.38 -15.06
CA PRO A 81 -9.99 4.37 -14.08
C PRO A 81 -11.13 3.42 -14.52
N GLY A 82 -11.77 2.77 -13.55
CA GLY A 82 -12.93 1.90 -13.80
C GLY A 82 -12.64 0.59 -14.55
N ALA A 83 -11.40 0.28 -14.93
CA ALA A 83 -11.05 -0.96 -15.65
C ALA A 83 -11.13 -2.24 -14.79
N MET A 84 -11.28 -2.09 -13.47
CA MET A 84 -11.29 -3.17 -12.50
C MET A 84 -12.59 -3.98 -12.54
N SER A 85 -12.50 -5.27 -12.83
CA SER A 85 -13.63 -6.20 -12.78
C SER A 85 -14.14 -6.42 -11.35
N ALA A 86 -15.35 -6.96 -11.19
CA ALA A 86 -15.89 -7.27 -9.86
C ALA A 86 -15.02 -8.29 -9.09
N ALA A 87 -14.47 -9.29 -9.80
CA ALA A 87 -13.56 -10.27 -9.21
C ALA A 87 -12.24 -9.62 -8.75
N ALA A 88 -11.63 -8.79 -9.61
CA ALA A 88 -10.43 -8.03 -9.28
C ALA A 88 -10.67 -7.08 -8.09
N ARG A 89 -11.87 -6.49 -7.99
CA ARG A 89 -12.24 -5.64 -6.85
C ARG A 89 -12.33 -6.42 -5.54
N SER A 90 -12.92 -7.61 -5.56
CA SER A 90 -12.97 -8.47 -4.38
C SER A 90 -11.56 -8.90 -3.92
N GLU A 91 -10.67 -9.19 -4.87
CA GLU A 91 -9.26 -9.45 -4.59
C GLU A 91 -8.59 -8.22 -3.97
N ALA A 92 -8.76 -7.04 -4.58
CA ALA A 92 -8.22 -5.78 -4.08
C ALA A 92 -8.70 -5.45 -2.66
N GLN A 93 -9.96 -5.70 -2.32
CA GLN A 93 -10.48 -5.52 -0.96
C GLN A 93 -9.76 -6.41 0.06
N THR A 94 -9.45 -7.65 -0.33
CA THR A 94 -8.73 -8.61 0.53
C THR A 94 -7.28 -8.17 0.73
N LEU A 95 -6.64 -7.69 -0.35
CA LEU A 95 -5.28 -7.18 -0.32
C LEU A 95 -5.16 -5.90 0.51
N VAL A 96 -6.10 -4.97 0.39
CA VAL A 96 -6.16 -3.76 1.22
C VAL A 96 -6.26 -4.14 2.70
N ALA A 97 -7.19 -5.02 3.08
CA ALA A 97 -7.33 -5.45 4.47
C ALA A 97 -6.06 -6.14 5.01
N SER A 98 -5.37 -6.90 4.16
CA SER A 98 -4.11 -7.56 4.52
C SER A 98 -2.99 -6.53 4.70
N LEU A 99 -2.95 -5.52 3.83
CA LEU A 99 -1.97 -4.45 3.88
C LEU A 99 -2.18 -3.52 5.07
N GLU A 100 -3.44 -3.22 5.44
CA GLU A 100 -3.80 -2.48 6.66
C GLU A 100 -3.27 -3.17 7.92
N GLN A 101 -3.41 -4.49 8.00
CA GLN A 101 -2.85 -5.26 9.12
C GLN A 101 -1.33 -5.21 9.12
N GLU A 102 -0.69 -5.27 7.97
CA GLU A 102 0.77 -5.27 7.85
C GLU A 102 1.37 -3.91 8.24
N VAL A 103 0.79 -2.80 7.76
CA VAL A 103 1.26 -1.45 8.11
C VAL A 103 0.86 -1.02 9.53
N GLY A 104 -0.12 -1.71 10.12
CA GLY A 104 -0.59 -1.48 11.49
C GLY A 104 0.19 -2.22 12.57
N ARG A 105 1.12 -3.12 12.21
CA ARG A 105 2.01 -3.83 13.14
C ARG A 105 3.15 -2.93 13.64
#